data_AF-A0A0F8ZIG1-F1
#
_entry.id   AF-A0A0F8ZIG1-F1
#
_cell.length_a   1.000
_cell.length_b   1.000
_cell.length_c   1.000
_cell.angle_alpha   90.00
_cell.angle_beta   90.00
_cell.angle_gamma   90.00
#
_symmetry.space_group_name_H-M   'P 1'
#
loop_
_entity.id
_entity.type
_entity.pdbx_description
1 polymer ?
#
loop_
_entity_poly.entity_id
_entity_poly.type
_entity_poly.pdbx_seq_one_letter_code
_entity_poly.pdbx_strand_id
1 'polypeptide(L)'
;MNETLTEFAKKELKEGLAKCSAGQHQRFKQMYAKGDMSLTIAEVVDGMTEHQLDRGMEQVEVTLSKIEKGILVGADAHEAAVNEAATKGEDDGD
;
A
#
# COMPACT_ATOMS: atom_id res chain seq x y z
N MET A 1 -1.75 20.80 -12.39
CA MET A 1 -0.33 20.55 -12.10
C MET A 1 0.43 20.58 -13.41
N ASN A 2 1.65 21.13 -13.39
CA ASN A 2 2.58 20.88 -14.48
C ASN A 2 3.09 19.44 -14.41
N GLU A 3 3.52 18.87 -15.54
CA GLU A 3 3.96 17.47 -15.65
C GLU A 3 5.01 17.08 -14.61
N THR A 4 5.96 17.97 -14.29
CA THR A 4 6.98 17.74 -13.26
C THR A 4 6.38 17.49 -11.87
N LEU A 5 5.33 18.23 -11.50
CA LEU A 5 4.67 18.05 -10.19
C LEU A 5 3.86 16.75 -10.15
N THR A 6 3.25 16.38 -11.28
CA THR A 6 2.52 15.11 -11.41
C THR A 6 3.46 13.92 -11.25
N GLU A 7 4.62 13.94 -11.91
CA GLU A 7 5.61 12.86 -11.81
C GLU A 7 6.22 12.78 -10.40
N PHE A 8 6.46 13.94 -9.77
CA PHE A 8 6.88 13.99 -8.37
C PHE A 8 5.82 13.38 -7.44
N ALA A 9 4.55 13.76 -7.60
CA ALA A 9 3.46 13.23 -6.79
C ALA A 9 3.31 11.71 -6.97
N LYS A 10 3.37 11.20 -8.21
CA LYS A 10 3.35 9.75 -8.46
C LYS A 10 4.51 9.03 -7.79
N LYS A 11 5.71 9.61 -7.81
CA LYS A 11 6.89 9.05 -7.17
C LYS A 11 6.70 8.96 -5.65
N GLU A 12 6.36 10.05 -5.00
CA GLU A 12 6.13 10.10 -3.55
C GLU A 12 5.02 9.12 -3.14
N LEU A 13 3.96 9.03 -3.94
CA LEU A 13 2.85 8.13 -3.69
C LEU A 13 3.27 6.65 -3.75
N LYS A 14 4.10 6.28 -4.73
CA LYS A 14 4.67 4.92 -4.84
C LYS A 14 5.58 4.61 -3.65
N GLU A 15 6.43 5.56 -3.24
CA GLU A 15 7.32 5.40 -2.08
C GLU A 15 6.56 5.28 -0.77
N GLY A 16 5.50 6.07 -0.57
CA GLY A 16 4.63 5.96 0.60
C GLY A 16 3.87 4.64 0.63
N LEU A 17 3.33 4.21 -0.51
CA LEU A 17 2.68 2.90 -0.62
C LEU A 17 3.65 1.75 -0.34
N ALA A 18 4.92 1.84 -0.73
CA ALA A 18 5.90 0.79 -0.42
C ALA A 18 6.05 0.47 1.08
N LYS A 19 5.73 1.43 1.97
CA LYS A 19 5.76 1.26 3.43
C LYS A 19 4.45 0.67 3.99
N CYS A 20 3.40 0.65 3.19
CA CYS A 20 2.11 0.09 3.53
C CYS A 20 2.09 -1.43 3.37
N SER A 21 1.29 -2.13 4.18
CA SER A 21 1.10 -3.58 4.08
C SER A 21 0.27 -3.98 2.85
N ALA A 22 0.34 -5.26 2.47
CA ALA A 22 -0.41 -5.80 1.32
C ALA A 22 -1.92 -5.53 1.41
N GLY A 23 -2.51 -5.63 2.61
CA GLY A 23 -3.92 -5.30 2.81
C GLY A 23 -4.25 -3.83 2.57
N GLN A 24 -3.33 -2.93 2.89
CA GLN A 24 -3.47 -1.49 2.60
C GLN A 24 -3.30 -1.21 1.11
N HIS A 25 -2.38 -1.89 0.41
CA HIS A 25 -2.28 -1.82 -1.05
C HIS A 25 -3.56 -2.28 -1.73
N GLN A 26 -4.15 -3.39 -1.26
CA GLN A 26 -5.37 -3.92 -1.83
C GLN A 26 -6.54 -2.94 -1.64
N ARG A 27 -6.66 -2.31 -0.48
CA ARG A 27 -7.63 -1.22 -0.26
C ARG A 27 -7.40 -0.05 -1.21
N PHE A 28 -6.14 0.38 -1.37
CA PHE A 28 -5.79 1.45 -2.31
C PHE A 28 -6.22 1.10 -3.75
N LYS A 29 -5.91 -0.11 -4.22
CA LYS A 29 -6.34 -0.61 -5.53
C LYS A 29 -7.86 -0.62 -5.67
N GLN A 30 -8.61 -1.00 -4.64
CA GLN A 30 -10.06 -0.97 -4.67
C GLN A 30 -10.66 0.41 -4.97
N MET A 31 -9.98 1.48 -4.57
CA MET A 31 -10.45 2.84 -4.80
C MET A 31 -10.05 3.39 -6.17
N TYR A 32 -8.83 3.06 -6.65
CA TYR A 32 -8.24 3.76 -7.79
C TYR A 32 -8.05 2.88 -9.04
N ALA A 33 -8.12 1.55 -8.94
CA ALA A 33 -7.86 0.65 -10.07
C ALA A 33 -9.03 0.55 -11.07
N LYS A 34 -10.08 1.38 -10.92
CA LYS A 34 -11.23 1.46 -11.85
C LYS A 34 -11.88 0.11 -12.17
N GLY A 35 -11.83 -0.83 -11.21
CA GLY A 35 -12.37 -2.18 -11.34
C GLY A 35 -11.37 -3.25 -11.80
N ASP A 36 -10.16 -2.87 -12.22
CA ASP A 36 -9.13 -3.83 -12.64
C ASP A 36 -8.15 -4.13 -11.50
N MET A 37 -8.44 -5.20 -10.75
CA MET A 37 -7.59 -5.64 -9.65
C MET A 37 -6.33 -6.39 -10.10
N SER A 38 -6.14 -6.63 -11.41
CA SER A 38 -4.92 -7.26 -11.92
C SER A 38 -3.73 -6.29 -11.96
N LEU A 39 -4.01 -4.98 -12.05
CA LEU A 39 -2.99 -3.93 -12.11
C LEU A 39 -2.11 -3.91 -10.87
N THR A 40 -0.82 -3.70 -11.05
CA THR A 40 0.11 -3.44 -9.95
C THR A 40 -0.20 -2.09 -9.30
N ILE A 41 0.25 -1.89 -8.05
CA ILE A 41 0.06 -0.61 -7.36
C ILE A 41 0.68 0.57 -8.14
N ALA A 42 1.82 0.31 -8.81
CA ALA A 42 2.50 1.29 -9.63
C ALA A 42 1.66 1.68 -10.87
N GLU A 43 1.10 0.69 -11.57
CA GLU A 43 0.22 0.94 -12.72
C GLU A 43 -1.05 1.68 -12.34
N VAL A 44 -1.61 1.37 -11.16
CA VAL A 44 -2.76 2.11 -10.63
C VAL A 44 -2.38 3.58 -10.42
N VAL A 45 -1.23 3.86 -9.81
CA VAL A 45 -0.74 5.25 -9.62
C VAL A 45 -0.48 5.95 -10.94
N ASP A 46 0.09 5.25 -11.93
CA ASP A 46 0.37 5.83 -13.24
C ASP A 46 -0.90 6.18 -14.02
N GLY A 47 -2.00 5.45 -13.77
CA GLY A 47 -3.33 5.69 -14.36
C GLY A 47 -4.22 6.69 -13.59
N MET A 48 -3.73 7.30 -12.51
CA MET A 48 -4.48 8.27 -11.70
C MET A 48 -4.50 9.65 -12.37
N THR A 49 -5.66 10.31 -12.31
CA THR A 49 -5.78 11.73 -12.68
C THR A 49 -5.17 12.62 -11.61
N GLU A 50 -4.85 13.88 -11.92
CA GLU A 50 -4.25 14.82 -10.96
C GLU A 50 -5.06 14.95 -9.65
N HIS A 51 -6.38 15.05 -9.76
CA HIS A 51 -7.25 15.11 -8.59
C HIS A 51 -7.27 13.78 -7.80
N GLN A 52 -7.07 12.63 -8.46
CA GLN A 52 -6.90 11.36 -7.76
C GLN A 52 -5.54 11.30 -7.07
N LEU A 53 -4.46 11.80 -7.69
CA LEU A 53 -3.14 11.84 -7.08
C LEU A 53 -3.15 12.65 -5.79
N ASP A 54 -3.79 13.82 -5.79
CA ASP A 54 -3.92 14.67 -4.60
C ASP A 54 -4.61 13.94 -3.44
N ARG A 55 -5.78 13.33 -3.70
CA ARG A 55 -6.49 12.51 -2.70
C ARG A 55 -5.71 11.26 -2.28
N GLY A 56 -4.99 10.65 -3.22
CA GLY A 56 -4.15 9.49 -2.98
C GLY A 56 -3.03 9.83 -2.00
N MET A 57 -2.39 10.99 -2.17
CA MET A 57 -1.33 11.48 -1.30
C MET A 57 -1.83 11.70 0.13
N GLU A 58 -2.95 12.42 0.32
CA GLU A 58 -3.56 12.63 1.63
C GLU A 58 -3.87 11.29 2.32
N GLN A 59 -4.41 10.34 1.56
CA GLN A 59 -4.79 9.03 2.08
C GLN A 59 -3.57 8.21 2.52
N VAL A 60 -2.50 8.22 1.73
CA VAL A 60 -1.25 7.54 2.06
C VAL A 60 -0.62 8.19 3.28
N GLU A 61 -0.56 9.51 3.35
CA GLU A 61 -0.04 10.25 4.51
C GLU A 61 -0.79 9.88 5.80
N VAL A 62 -2.12 9.88 5.77
CA VAL A 62 -2.94 9.47 6.93
C VAL A 62 -2.67 8.01 7.30
N THR A 63 -2.48 7.13 6.33
CA THR A 63 -2.18 5.72 6.56
C THR A 63 -0.81 5.56 7.23
N LEU A 64 0.21 6.25 6.73
CA LEU A 64 1.55 6.26 7.30
C LEU A 64 1.54 6.83 8.72
N SER A 65 0.86 7.95 8.95
CA SER A 65 0.74 8.54 10.30
C SER A 65 0.08 7.58 11.29
N LYS A 66 -0.89 6.77 10.84
CA LYS A 66 -1.49 5.72 11.67
C LYS A 66 -0.54 4.56 11.94
N ILE A 67 0.33 4.20 10.98
CA ILE A 67 1.38 3.20 11.18
C ILE A 67 2.39 3.70 12.21
N GLU A 68 2.86 4.94 12.09
CA GLU A 68 3.80 5.55 13.05
C GLU A 68 3.22 5.62 14.47
N LYS A 69 1.90 5.87 14.59
CA LYS A 69 1.18 5.85 15.87
C LYS A 69 0.86 4.44 16.39
N GLY A 70 1.21 3.39 15.67
CA GLY A 70 0.92 2.00 16.02
C GLY A 70 -0.57 1.61 15.93
N ILE A 71 -1.39 2.42 15.26
CA ILE A 71 -2.83 2.15 15.05
C ILE A 71 -3.03 1.16 13.91
N LEU A 72 -2.14 1.19 12.91
CA LEU A 72 -2.11 0.27 11.78
C LEU A 72 -0.75 -0.44 11.72
N VAL A 73 -0.74 -1.62 11.10
CA VAL A 73 0.46 -2.41 10.88
C VAL A 73 1.03 -2.07 9.50
N GLY A 74 2.31 -1.68 9.46
CA GLY A 74 3.07 -1.41 8.22
C GLY A 74 3.53 -2.67 7.50
N ALA A 75 4.28 -2.51 6.41
CA ALA A 75 4.78 -3.62 5.59
C ALA A 75 5.63 -4.63 6.40
N ASP A 76 6.60 -4.15 7.18
CA ASP A 76 7.59 -5.00 7.87
C ASP A 76 6.96 -5.90 8.96
N ALA A 77 5.96 -5.38 9.67
CA ALA A 77 5.29 -6.12 10.74
C ALA A 77 4.27 -7.15 10.20
N HIS A 78 3.80 -6.99 8.96
CA HIS A 78 2.96 -7.99 8.30
C HIS A 78 3.77 -9.24 7.90
N GLU A 79 5.00 -9.08 7.38
CA GLU A 79 5.87 -10.23 7.08
C GLU A 79 6.22 -11.03 8.35
N ALA A 80 6.48 -10.36 9.48
CA ALA A 80 6.74 -11.03 10.75
C ALA A 80 5.56 -11.89 11.23
N ALA A 81 4.32 -11.37 11.16
CA ALA A 81 3.12 -12.08 11.59
C ALA A 81 2.76 -13.28 10.69
N VAL A 82 3.02 -13.19 9.38
CA VAL A 82 2.78 -14.30 8.44
C VAL A 82 3.80 -15.43 8.63
N ASN A 83 5.06 -15.10 8.93
CA ASN A 83 6.10 -16.10 9.09
C ASN A 83 5.99 -16.87 10.42
N GLU A 84 5.48 -16.24 11.49
CA GLU A 84 5.23 -16.94 12.77
C GLU A 84 4.15 -18.03 12.66
N ALA A 85 3.16 -17.87 11.77
CA ALA A 85 2.10 -18.86 11.56
C ALA A 85 2.57 -20.13 10.82
N ALA A 86 3.72 -20.09 10.14
CA ALA A 86 4.22 -21.19 9.30
C ALA A 86 5.07 -22.23 10.07
N THR A 87 5.40 -22.00 11.34
CA THR A 87 6.34 -22.86 12.09
C THR A 87 5.70 -23.89 13.03
N LYS A 88 4.37 -24.06 12.98
CA LYS A 88 3.64 -24.87 14.00
C LYS A 88 2.95 -26.13 13.48
N GLY A 89 3.46 -26.73 12.41
CA GLY A 89 2.83 -27.89 11.76
C GLY A 89 3.82 -29.00 11.41
N GLU A 90 4.55 -29.53 12.39
CA GLU A 90 5.24 -30.82 12.32
C GLU A 90 5.43 -31.32 13.77
N ASP A 91 4.43 -32.03 14.29
CA ASP A 91 4.57 -32.96 15.42
C ASP A 91 3.64 -34.14 15.10
N ASP A 92 4.05 -34.95 14.12
CA ASP A 92 3.44 -36.23 13.83
C ASP A 92 3.79 -37.20 14.96
N GLY A 93 2.74 -37.59 15.69
CA GLY A 93 2.79 -38.47 16.84
C GLY A 93 3.16 -39.93 16.50
N ASP A 94 3.68 -40.56 17.55
CA ASP A 94 4.09 -41.95 17.75
C ASP A 94 3.07 -43.02 17.29
#